data_AF-A0A927UNB8-F1
#
_entry.id   AF-A0A927UNB8-F1
#
_cell.length_a   1.000
_cell.length_b   1.000
_cell.length_c   1.000
_cell.angle_alpha   90.00
_cell.angle_beta   90.00
_cell.angle_gamma   90.00
#
_symmetry.space_group_name_H-M   'P 1'
#
loop_
_entity.id
_entity.type
_entity.pdbx_description
1 polymer ?
#
loop_
_entity_poly.entity_id
_entity_poly.type
_entity_poly.pdbx_seq_one_letter_code
_entity_poly.pdbx_strand_id
1 'polypeptide(L)'
;MNNMNNKSKYFDVVPNKDDIDLKIKWNEKSFVDTNNDTGYIVQHMIIKSNISAVKNDDYWECWHIENGSLENQTNKFDDNWSPIPSCFILMCEDEINASPDGLVNYSAEIYWIPNNSTEYAVVKNWKPVKSSPAGELPMTYQFDYDVDKYFVCNRFYEWNYKEELLKMKEGE
;
A
#
# COMPACT_ATOMS: atom_id res chain seq x y z
N MET A 1 20.35 -22.86 -4.67
CA MET A 1 19.30 -22.30 -3.80
C MET A 1 19.21 -20.83 -4.12
N ASN A 2 18.15 -20.42 -4.82
CA ASN A 2 18.01 -19.05 -5.33
C ASN A 2 17.62 -18.11 -4.20
N ASN A 3 18.50 -17.16 -3.88
CA ASN A 3 18.17 -15.98 -3.08
C ASN A 3 17.10 -15.17 -3.83
N MET A 4 15.85 -15.25 -3.38
CA MET A 4 14.80 -14.33 -3.81
C MET A 4 14.99 -12.98 -3.09
N ASN A 5 16.00 -12.22 -3.51
CA ASN A 5 16.01 -10.77 -3.31
C ASN A 5 15.04 -10.16 -4.33
N ASN A 6 13.74 -10.32 -4.12
CA ASN A 6 12.73 -9.54 -4.83
C ASN A 6 12.59 -8.16 -4.16
N LYS A 7 13.66 -7.37 -4.20
CA LYS A 7 13.54 -5.92 -4.02
C LYS A 7 12.78 -5.42 -5.24
N SER A 8 11.54 -4.93 -5.06
CA SER A 8 10.89 -4.22 -6.16
C SER A 8 11.73 -3.00 -6.52
N LYS A 9 11.86 -2.77 -7.83
CA LYS A 9 12.57 -1.66 -8.48
C LYS A 9 12.09 -0.27 -8.01
N TYR A 10 10.98 -0.19 -7.29
CA TYR A 10 10.24 1.03 -6.97
C TYR A 10 10.28 1.40 -5.48
N PHE A 11 11.12 0.72 -4.69
CA PHE A 11 11.23 0.96 -3.25
C PHE A 11 12.62 1.47 -2.87
N ASP A 12 12.64 2.64 -2.24
CA ASP A 12 13.58 2.88 -1.16
C ASP A 12 12.83 2.67 0.15
N VAL A 13 13.06 1.52 0.80
CA VAL A 13 12.96 1.50 2.26
C VAL A 13 14.09 2.41 2.69
N VAL A 14 13.79 3.67 2.99
CA VAL A 14 14.75 4.49 3.73
C VAL A 14 14.72 3.88 5.12
N PRO A 15 15.78 3.19 5.59
CA PRO A 15 15.89 2.87 7.00
C PRO A 15 16.04 4.21 7.72
N ASN A 16 14.93 4.88 7.98
CA ASN A 16 14.90 5.68 9.17
C ASN A 16 14.87 4.65 10.29
N LYS A 17 15.80 4.75 11.23
CA LYS A 17 15.86 3.84 12.39
C LYS A 17 14.54 3.84 13.20
N ASP A 18 13.65 4.78 12.89
CA ASP A 18 12.43 5.11 13.60
C ASP A 18 11.15 4.87 12.78
N ASP A 19 11.21 4.33 11.56
CA ASP A 19 10.01 4.33 10.68
C ASP A 19 9.78 3.02 9.91
N ILE A 20 8.69 2.36 10.28
CA ILE A 20 8.18 1.10 9.74
C ILE A 20 7.15 1.31 8.60
N ASP A 21 6.75 2.55 8.37
CA ASP A 21 5.70 2.85 7.41
C ASP A 21 6.18 2.70 5.96
N LEU A 22 5.36 2.06 5.12
CA LEU A 22 5.55 2.04 3.68
C LEU A 22 5.34 3.43 3.12
N LYS A 23 6.36 3.94 2.44
CA LYS A 23 6.36 5.26 1.82
C LYS A 23 6.33 5.10 0.31
N ILE A 24 5.25 5.53 -0.32
CA ILE A 24 5.04 5.33 -1.75
C ILE A 24 5.13 6.67 -2.46
N LYS A 25 5.83 6.67 -3.60
CA LYS A 25 5.70 7.71 -4.62
C LYS A 25 5.07 7.08 -5.85
N TRP A 26 3.88 7.54 -6.16
CA TRP A 26 3.11 7.15 -7.33
C TRP A 26 3.60 7.87 -8.58
N ASN A 27 4.14 9.09 -8.43
CA ASN A 27 4.60 9.92 -9.55
C ASN A 27 6.05 9.63 -10.01
N GLU A 28 6.46 8.37 -10.08
CA GLU A 28 7.64 8.02 -10.87
C GLU A 28 7.25 7.87 -12.34
N LYS A 29 8.08 8.41 -13.26
CA LYS A 29 7.90 8.35 -14.72
C LYS A 29 7.62 6.95 -15.30
N SER A 30 7.75 5.89 -14.50
CA SER A 30 7.39 4.52 -14.86
C SER A 30 5.89 4.21 -14.87
N PHE A 31 5.05 5.03 -14.24
CA PHE A 31 3.60 4.76 -14.12
C PHE A 31 2.74 5.60 -15.05
N VAL A 32 3.24 6.77 -15.43
CA VAL A 32 2.50 7.81 -16.14
C VAL A 32 3.39 8.29 -17.28
N ASP A 33 3.04 7.93 -18.50
CA ASP A 33 3.84 8.27 -19.67
C ASP A 33 3.41 9.67 -20.10
N THR A 34 4.13 10.68 -19.62
CA THR A 34 4.05 12.11 -19.99
C THR A 34 3.12 13.02 -19.15
N ASN A 35 3.45 14.31 -19.17
CA ASN A 35 2.85 15.42 -18.40
C ASN A 35 1.35 15.70 -18.68
N ASN A 36 0.63 14.81 -19.36
CA ASN A 36 -0.76 15.01 -19.81
C ASN A 36 -1.69 13.81 -19.53
N ASP A 37 -1.20 12.78 -18.85
CA ASP A 37 -2.01 11.59 -18.57
C ASP A 37 -3.02 11.87 -17.46
N THR A 38 -4.29 11.58 -17.73
CA THR A 38 -5.38 11.58 -16.73
C THR A 38 -5.93 10.17 -16.62
N GLY A 39 -6.11 9.70 -15.39
CA GLY A 39 -6.51 8.32 -15.11
C GLY A 39 -6.54 8.02 -13.62
N TYR A 40 -6.67 6.75 -13.30
CA TYR A 40 -6.52 6.26 -11.94
C TYR A 40 -5.37 5.27 -11.86
N ILE A 41 -4.57 5.43 -10.81
CA ILE A 41 -3.78 4.33 -10.29
C ILE A 41 -4.71 3.53 -9.39
N VAL A 42 -4.89 2.25 -9.70
CA VAL A 42 -5.73 1.34 -8.93
C VAL A 42 -4.84 0.28 -8.32
N GLN A 43 -5.07 -0.02 -7.04
CA GLN A 43 -4.33 -1.02 -6.29
C GLN A 43 -5.31 -2.05 -5.73
N HIS A 44 -5.14 -3.32 -6.09
CA HIS A 44 -5.78 -4.44 -5.40
C HIS A 44 -4.86 -4.88 -4.26
N MET A 45 -5.31 -4.77 -3.01
CA MET A 45 -4.53 -5.07 -1.82
C MET A 45 -5.05 -6.30 -1.11
N ILE A 46 -4.12 -7.10 -0.62
CA ILE A 46 -4.39 -8.22 0.27
C ILE A 46 -3.45 -8.10 1.48
N ILE A 47 -4.04 -8.10 2.67
CA ILE A 47 -3.33 -8.05 3.95
C ILE A 47 -3.64 -9.33 4.73
N LYS A 48 -2.59 -10.03 5.19
CA LYS A 48 -2.69 -11.26 5.96
C LYS A 48 -1.76 -11.24 7.16
N SER A 49 -2.30 -11.50 8.35
CA SER A 49 -1.57 -11.58 9.62
C SER A 49 -2.27 -12.52 10.60
N ASN A 50 -1.46 -13.02 11.54
CA ASN A 50 -1.91 -13.71 12.75
C ASN A 50 -1.92 -12.78 13.99
N ILE A 51 -1.52 -11.52 13.85
CA ILE A 51 -1.57 -10.52 14.93
C ILE A 51 -3.01 -10.01 15.03
N SER A 52 -3.68 -10.18 16.17
CA SER A 52 -5.10 -9.85 16.33
C SER A 52 -5.43 -8.35 16.19
N ALA A 53 -4.45 -7.48 16.40
CA ALA A 53 -4.58 -6.04 16.18
C ALA A 53 -4.63 -5.67 14.68
N VAL A 54 -4.22 -6.58 13.79
CA VAL A 54 -4.20 -6.37 12.34
C VAL A 54 -5.43 -7.02 11.72
N LYS A 55 -6.22 -6.22 11.02
CA LYS A 55 -7.35 -6.72 10.23
C LYS A 55 -6.82 -7.33 8.92
N ASN A 56 -7.13 -8.60 8.69
CA ASN A 56 -6.95 -9.21 7.38
C ASN A 56 -7.97 -8.61 6.41
N ASP A 57 -7.51 -8.19 5.24
CA ASP A 57 -8.33 -7.45 4.29
C ASP A 57 -7.98 -7.78 2.84
N ASP A 58 -8.96 -7.61 1.96
CA ASP A 58 -8.87 -7.84 0.52
C ASP A 58 -9.76 -6.79 -0.16
N TYR A 59 -9.15 -5.77 -0.73
CA TYR A 59 -9.88 -4.61 -1.23
C TYR A 59 -9.11 -3.86 -2.32
N TRP A 60 -9.82 -3.00 -3.03
CA TRP A 60 -9.30 -2.14 -4.07
C TRP A 60 -9.34 -0.69 -3.62
N GLU A 61 -8.28 0.06 -3.86
CA GLU A 61 -8.22 1.52 -3.65
C GLU A 61 -7.65 2.21 -4.87
N CYS A 62 -7.84 3.53 -4.96
CA CYS A 62 -7.35 4.27 -6.11
C CYS A 62 -6.92 5.70 -5.78
N TRP A 63 -6.02 6.21 -6.64
CA TRP A 63 -5.59 7.60 -6.66
C TRP A 63 -5.90 8.20 -8.01
N HIS A 64 -6.47 9.40 -8.02
CA HIS A 64 -6.70 10.16 -9.24
C HIS A 64 -5.41 10.85 -9.68
N ILE A 65 -5.03 10.63 -10.95
CA ILE A 65 -3.97 11.36 -11.62
C ILE A 65 -4.62 12.29 -12.63
N GLU A 66 -4.31 13.58 -12.52
CA GLU A 66 -4.80 14.63 -13.41
C GLU A 66 -3.58 15.35 -14.01
N ASN A 67 -3.46 15.35 -15.34
CA ASN A 67 -2.32 15.95 -16.06
C ASN A 67 -0.95 15.48 -15.52
N GLY A 68 -0.80 14.18 -15.33
CA GLY A 68 0.44 13.56 -14.86
C GLY A 68 0.77 13.80 -13.39
N SER A 69 -0.17 14.34 -12.60
CA SER A 69 0.05 14.66 -11.18
C SER A 69 -1.05 14.08 -10.29
N LEU A 70 -0.65 13.59 -9.12
CA LEU A 70 -1.58 13.19 -8.07
C LEU A 70 -2.30 14.42 -7.52
N GLU A 71 -3.62 14.38 -7.42
CA GLU A 71 -4.35 15.42 -6.70
C GLU A 71 -3.94 15.38 -5.20
N ASN A 72 -3.45 16.50 -4.66
CA ASN A 72 -3.01 16.69 -3.25
C ASN A 72 -1.61 16.17 -2.85
N GLN A 73 -0.57 16.51 -3.62
CA GLN A 73 0.81 16.26 -3.17
C GLN A 73 1.18 17.07 -1.90
N THR A 74 1.59 16.37 -0.83
CA THR A 74 2.29 16.97 0.31
C THR A 74 3.78 16.58 0.27
N ASN A 75 4.54 17.23 -0.61
CA ASN A 75 6.01 17.40 -0.67
C ASN A 75 7.03 16.29 -0.31
N LYS A 76 6.69 15.08 0.17
CA LYS A 76 7.69 14.03 0.47
C LYS A 76 7.33 12.64 -0.01
N PHE A 77 6.09 12.17 0.16
CA PHE A 77 5.57 10.89 -0.34
C PHE A 77 4.09 11.06 -0.74
N ASP A 78 3.63 10.26 -1.69
CA ASP A 78 2.23 10.26 -2.16
C ASP A 78 1.34 9.39 -1.28
N ASP A 79 1.93 8.43 -0.54
CA ASP A 79 1.27 7.62 0.48
C ASP A 79 2.25 7.22 1.59
N ASN A 80 1.74 7.06 2.82
CA ASN A 80 2.48 6.58 3.98
C ASN A 80 1.60 5.66 4.83
N TRP A 81 1.91 4.36 4.85
CA TRP A 81 0.99 3.37 5.43
C TRP A 81 1.70 2.16 6.04
N SER A 82 1.22 1.69 7.19
CA SER A 82 1.52 0.36 7.68
C SER A 82 0.32 -0.23 8.45
N PRO A 83 0.22 -1.57 8.57
CA PRO A 83 -0.85 -2.23 9.30
C PRO A 83 -0.90 -1.85 10.79
N ILE A 84 0.27 -1.66 11.41
CA ILE A 84 0.45 -1.10 12.75
C ILE A 84 1.49 0.02 12.61
N PRO A 85 1.08 1.30 12.66
CA PRO A 85 2.00 2.43 12.60
C PRO A 85 3.03 2.38 13.72
N SER A 86 4.22 2.90 13.47
CA SER A 86 5.34 2.91 14.44
C SER A 86 4.93 3.42 15.83
N CYS A 87 4.10 4.46 15.89
CA CYS A 87 3.60 5.05 17.13
C CYS A 87 2.63 4.16 17.93
N PHE A 88 2.12 3.08 17.35
CA PHE A 88 1.20 2.14 17.97
C PHE A 88 1.83 0.78 18.29
N ILE A 89 3.07 0.50 17.86
CA ILE A 89 3.71 -0.82 18.04
C ILE A 89 3.74 -1.24 19.51
N LEU A 90 4.19 -0.36 20.41
CA LEU A 90 4.23 -0.64 21.86
C LEU A 90 2.83 -0.83 22.46
N MET A 91 1.80 -0.22 21.87
CA MET A 91 0.41 -0.41 22.32
C MET A 91 -0.17 -1.75 21.89
N CYS A 92 0.44 -2.41 20.89
CA CYS A 92 0.05 -3.73 20.39
C CYS A 92 1.03 -4.83 20.83
N GLU A 93 1.87 -4.58 21.84
CA GLU A 93 2.92 -5.49 22.28
C GLU A 93 2.37 -6.89 22.61
N ASP A 94 1.28 -6.96 23.38
CA ASP A 94 0.70 -8.23 23.81
C ASP A 94 0.20 -9.05 22.60
N GLU A 95 -0.47 -8.39 21.65
CA GLU A 95 -0.95 -9.01 20.42
C GLU A 95 0.20 -9.47 19.51
N ILE A 96 1.26 -8.66 19.39
CA ILE A 96 2.46 -9.00 18.61
C ILE A 96 3.16 -10.22 19.22
N ASN A 97 3.32 -10.26 20.55
CA ASN A 97 3.94 -11.38 21.26
C ASN A 97 3.09 -12.65 21.23
N ALA A 98 1.76 -12.52 21.27
CA ALA A 98 0.82 -13.63 21.18
C ALA A 98 0.78 -14.28 19.79
N SER A 99 1.06 -13.53 18.72
CA SER A 99 1.22 -14.09 17.37
C SER A 99 2.42 -15.05 17.32
N PRO A 100 2.32 -16.26 16.72
CA PRO A 100 3.45 -17.19 16.64
C PRO A 100 4.67 -16.61 15.93
N ASP A 101 4.44 -15.92 14.82
CA ASP A 101 5.48 -15.40 13.92
C ASP A 101 5.70 -13.88 14.07
N GLY A 102 4.69 -13.14 14.53
CA GLY A 102 4.74 -11.67 14.59
C GLY A 102 4.74 -11.01 13.22
N LEU A 103 4.27 -11.70 12.19
CA LEU A 103 4.37 -11.25 10.80
C LEU A 103 3.07 -10.64 10.29
N VAL A 104 3.21 -9.64 9.42
CA VAL A 104 2.14 -9.15 8.54
C VAL A 104 2.63 -9.21 7.11
N ASN A 105 1.84 -9.82 6.24
CA ASN A 105 2.08 -9.88 4.81
C ASN A 105 1.14 -8.95 4.07
N TYR A 106 1.71 -8.12 3.21
CA TYR A 106 1.01 -7.29 2.23
C TYR A 106 1.41 -7.73 0.83
N SER A 107 0.41 -7.90 -0.02
CA SER A 107 0.59 -8.04 -1.46
C SER A 107 -0.37 -7.11 -2.16
N ALA A 108 0.10 -6.51 -3.25
CA ALA A 108 -0.78 -5.72 -4.09
C ALA A 108 -0.47 -5.82 -5.58
N GLU A 109 -1.51 -5.77 -6.39
CA GLU A 109 -1.46 -5.68 -7.85
C GLU A 109 -1.82 -4.25 -8.26
N ILE A 110 -0.98 -3.63 -9.08
CA ILE A 110 -1.11 -2.22 -9.49
C ILE A 110 -1.55 -2.15 -10.94
N TYR A 111 -2.55 -1.31 -11.18
CA TYR A 111 -3.13 -1.09 -12.51
C TYR A 111 -3.18 0.41 -12.83
N TRP A 112 -3.00 0.73 -14.12
CA TRP A 112 -3.22 2.09 -14.64
C TRP A 112 -4.48 2.12 -15.50
N ILE A 113 -5.52 2.78 -14.99
CA ILE A 113 -6.83 2.88 -15.65
C ILE A 113 -6.94 4.24 -16.35
N PRO A 114 -6.73 4.33 -17.68
CA PRO A 114 -6.74 5.60 -18.39
C PRO A 114 -8.16 6.15 -18.52
N ASN A 115 -8.31 7.49 -18.60
CA ASN A 115 -9.61 8.17 -18.63
C ASN A 115 -10.54 7.82 -19.80
N ASN A 116 -9.99 7.26 -20.88
CA ASN A 116 -10.73 6.82 -22.06
C ASN A 116 -11.24 5.38 -21.96
N SER A 117 -10.99 4.68 -20.85
CA SER A 117 -11.45 3.31 -20.60
C SER A 117 -12.87 3.25 -20.05
N THR A 118 -13.52 2.09 -20.15
CA THR A 118 -14.85 1.86 -19.55
C THR A 118 -14.72 1.78 -18.03
N GLU A 119 -13.62 1.19 -17.58
CA GLU A 119 -13.27 0.93 -16.19
C GLU A 119 -13.04 2.24 -15.43
N TYR A 120 -12.51 3.28 -16.08
CA TYR A 120 -12.36 4.61 -15.48
C TYR A 120 -13.69 5.17 -14.96
N ALA A 121 -14.78 5.02 -15.72
CA ALA A 121 -16.10 5.51 -15.30
C ALA A 121 -16.61 4.79 -14.04
N VAL A 122 -16.18 3.54 -13.83
CA VAL A 122 -16.53 2.75 -12.65
C VAL A 122 -15.68 3.20 -11.46
N VAL A 123 -14.36 3.25 -11.61
CA VAL A 123 -13.41 3.64 -10.56
C VAL A 123 -13.71 5.05 -10.06
N LYS A 124 -14.04 5.99 -10.96
CA LYS A 124 -14.44 7.36 -10.61
C LYS A 124 -15.61 7.45 -9.62
N ASN A 125 -16.47 6.43 -9.59
CA ASN A 125 -17.63 6.41 -8.71
C ASN A 125 -17.36 5.78 -7.34
N TRP A 126 -16.18 5.19 -7.12
CA TRP A 126 -15.79 4.69 -5.81
C TRP A 126 -15.82 5.81 -4.77
N LYS A 127 -16.01 5.43 -3.51
CA LYS A 127 -16.14 6.38 -2.40
C LYS A 127 -15.20 5.97 -1.27
N PRO A 128 -14.67 6.94 -0.52
CA PRO A 128 -13.89 6.63 0.67
C PRO A 128 -14.71 5.90 1.72
N VAL A 129 -14.10 4.91 2.37
CA VAL A 129 -14.69 4.19 3.50
C VAL A 129 -13.80 4.41 4.71
N LYS A 130 -14.21 5.31 5.60
CA LYS A 130 -13.40 5.75 6.76
C LYS A 130 -12.97 4.64 7.72
N SER A 131 -13.68 3.52 7.73
CA SER A 131 -13.38 2.36 8.58
C SER A 131 -12.49 1.30 7.88
N SER A 132 -11.99 1.61 6.69
CA SER A 132 -11.12 0.72 5.92
C SER A 132 -9.65 1.14 6.04
N PRO A 133 -8.70 0.25 5.72
CA PRO A 133 -7.29 0.62 5.70
C PRO A 133 -6.95 1.65 4.61
N ALA A 134 -7.84 1.86 3.61
CA ALA A 134 -7.71 2.88 2.57
C ALA A 134 -7.88 4.33 3.09
N GLY A 135 -8.36 4.50 4.32
CA GLY A 135 -8.52 5.80 4.96
C GLY A 135 -9.45 6.76 4.20
N GLU A 136 -8.86 7.76 3.55
CA GLU A 136 -9.59 8.77 2.76
C GLU A 136 -9.62 8.47 1.25
N LEU A 137 -8.95 7.41 0.80
CA LEU A 137 -8.93 7.03 -0.61
C LEU A 137 -10.26 6.38 -1.05
N PRO A 138 -10.75 6.67 -2.26
CA PRO A 138 -11.87 5.93 -2.83
C PRO A 138 -11.52 4.44 -2.97
N MET A 139 -12.43 3.57 -2.51
CA MET A 139 -12.19 2.13 -2.47
C MET A 139 -13.43 1.29 -2.81
N THR A 140 -13.24 -0.01 -3.04
CA THR A 140 -14.29 -1.04 -3.10
C THR A 140 -13.76 -2.39 -2.64
N TYR A 141 -14.64 -3.25 -2.10
CA TYR A 141 -14.29 -4.65 -1.80
C TYR A 141 -14.52 -5.59 -3.00
N GLN A 142 -15.21 -5.11 -4.04
CA GLN A 142 -15.55 -5.91 -5.21
C GLN A 142 -15.36 -5.08 -6.48
N PHE A 143 -14.59 -5.63 -7.41
CA PHE A 143 -14.32 -5.01 -8.71
C PHE A 143 -14.31 -6.10 -9.80
N ASP A 144 -15.49 -6.39 -10.35
CA ASP A 144 -15.70 -7.49 -11.28
C ASP A 144 -15.40 -7.10 -12.75
N TYR A 145 -14.28 -6.42 -12.98
CA TYR A 145 -13.85 -5.99 -14.32
C TYR A 145 -12.52 -6.64 -14.68
N ASP A 146 -12.38 -7.08 -15.94
CA ASP A 146 -11.11 -7.58 -16.47
C ASP A 146 -10.16 -6.39 -16.70
N VAL A 147 -9.26 -6.19 -15.74
CA VAL A 147 -8.28 -5.11 -15.73
C VAL A 147 -6.86 -5.59 -16.00
N ASP A 148 -6.66 -6.86 -16.38
CA ASP A 148 -5.32 -7.43 -16.60
C ASP A 148 -4.55 -6.70 -17.70
N LYS A 149 -5.25 -6.18 -18.72
CA LYS A 149 -4.69 -5.31 -19.77
C LYS A 149 -4.09 -3.99 -19.24
N TYR A 150 -4.48 -3.58 -18.03
CA TYR A 150 -4.00 -2.38 -17.37
C TYR A 150 -2.93 -2.65 -16.32
N PHE A 151 -2.54 -3.91 -16.15
CA PHE A 151 -1.55 -4.33 -15.17
C PHE A 151 -0.22 -3.62 -15.37
N VAL A 152 0.34 -3.12 -14.27
CA VAL A 152 1.64 -2.44 -14.25
C VAL A 152 2.67 -3.28 -13.52
N CYS A 153 2.42 -3.60 -12.25
CA CYS A 153 3.37 -4.34 -11.42
C CYS A 153 2.72 -4.95 -10.18
N ASN A 154 3.47 -5.86 -9.55
CA ASN A 154 3.14 -6.39 -8.22
C ASN A 154 4.00 -5.74 -7.14
N ARG A 155 3.44 -5.69 -5.94
CA ARG A 155 4.10 -5.27 -4.71
C ARG A 155 3.93 -6.35 -3.66
N PHE A 156 5.00 -6.57 -2.91
CA PHE A 156 5.01 -7.49 -1.79
C PHE A 156 5.84 -6.88 -0.68
N TYR A 157 5.32 -6.93 0.54
CA TYR A 157 6.03 -6.48 1.72
C TYR A 157 5.65 -7.35 2.91
N GLU A 158 6.64 -7.66 3.74
CA GLU A 158 6.46 -8.38 4.99
C GLU A 158 6.99 -7.52 6.13
N TRP A 159 6.15 -7.27 7.12
CA TRP A 159 6.57 -6.68 8.39
C TRP A 159 6.86 -7.78 9.40
N ASN A 160 7.99 -7.67 10.08
CA ASN A 160 8.31 -8.47 11.25
C ASN A 160 8.19 -7.62 12.52
N TYR A 161 6.96 -7.52 13.05
CA TYR A 161 6.68 -6.67 14.20
C TYR A 161 7.34 -7.14 15.50
N LYS A 162 7.66 -8.43 15.62
CA LYS A 162 8.46 -8.94 16.74
C LYS A 162 9.88 -8.40 16.70
N GLU A 163 10.50 -8.42 15.52
CA GLU A 163 11.85 -7.87 15.34
C GLU A 163 11.86 -6.35 15.58
N GLU A 164 10.85 -5.63 15.11
CA GLU A 164 10.73 -4.18 15.37
C GLU A 164 10.53 -3.88 16.86
N LEU A 165 9.68 -4.64 17.56
CA LEU A 165 9.49 -4.52 19.00
C LEU A 165 10.80 -4.74 19.78
N LEU A 166 11.62 -5.73 19.37
CA LEU A 166 12.94 -5.97 19.97
C LEU A 166 13.89 -4.78 19.75
N LYS A 167 13.97 -4.26 18.53
CA LYS A 167 14.80 -3.09 18.21
C LYS A 167 14.42 -1.86 19.03
N MET A 168 13.13 -1.63 19.24
CA MET A 168 12.64 -0.51 20.04
C MET A 168 13.08 -0.63 21.51
N LYS A 169 13.01 -1.85 22.08
CA LYS A 169 13.41 -2.11 23.47
C LYS A 169 14.91 -2.08 23.70
N GLU A 170 15.72 -2.44 22.70
CA GLU A 170 17.19 -2.37 22.78
C GLU A 170 17.75 -0.94 22.61
N GLY A 171 16.93 -0.02 22.10
CA GLY A 171 17.26 1.39 21.92
C GLY A 171 16.91 2.29 23.11
N GLU A 172 16.25 1.76 24.14
CA GLU A 172 15.92 2.43 25.41
C GLU A 172 17.00 2.22 26.49
#